data_AF-A0A3A8J7M4-F1
#
_entry.id   AF-A0A3A8J7M4-F1
#
_cell.length_a   1.000
_cell.length_b   1.000
_cell.length_c   1.000
_cell.angle_alpha   90.00
_cell.angle_beta   90.00
_cell.angle_gamma   90.00
#
_symmetry.space_group_name_H-M   'P 1'
#
loop_
_entity.id
_entity.type
_entity.pdbx_description
1 polymer ?
#
loop_
_entity_poly.entity_id
_entity_poly.type
_entity_poly.pdbx_seq_one_letter_code
_entity_poly.pdbx_strand_id
1 'polypeptide(L)' 'MTTPAPPPLATHLRPVTREDDAFLFTLYASTRARELAAWGWSPAQQDVFLRVQYQAQSRHYAARYPAEGHPLIEGRASAP' A
#
# COMPACT_ATOMS: atom_id res chain seq x y z
N MET A 1 -31.56 -15.52 0.12
CA MET A 1 -30.38 -15.70 0.98
C MET A 1 -29.78 -14.33 1.22
N THR A 2 -29.88 -13.79 2.43
CA THR A 2 -29.27 -12.50 2.80
C THR A 2 -27.83 -12.76 3.21
N THR A 3 -26.87 -12.26 2.45
CA THR A 3 -25.46 -12.22 2.89
C THR A 3 -25.37 -11.25 4.07
N PRO A 4 -24.91 -11.67 5.25
CA PRO A 4 -24.72 -10.74 6.37
C PRO A 4 -23.65 -9.71 5.98
N ALA A 5 -23.91 -8.44 6.30
CA ALA A 5 -22.93 -7.38 6.13
C ALA A 5 -21.68 -7.70 6.97
N PRO A 6 -20.46 -7.50 6.44
CA PRO A 6 -19.24 -7.74 7.21
C PRO A 6 -19.25 -6.88 8.48
N PRO A 7 -18.72 -7.40 9.62
CA PRO A 7 -18.65 -6.63 10.84
C PRO A 7 -17.85 -5.34 10.59
N PRO A 8 -18.21 -4.23 11.27
CA PRO A 8 -17.47 -2.98 11.13
C PRO A 8 -16.00 -3.20 11.48
N LEU A 9 -15.10 -2.69 10.63
CA LEU A 9 -13.66 -2.72 10.85
C LEU A 9 -13.30 -1.62 11.85
N ALA A 10 -12.76 -2.01 13.00
CA ALA A 10 -12.11 -1.05 13.89
C ALA A 10 -10.79 -0.60 13.21
N THR A 11 -10.66 0.69 12.93
CA THR A 11 -9.47 1.25 12.29
C THR A 11 -8.61 2.00 13.30
N HIS A 12 -7.30 1.89 13.15
CA HIS A 12 -6.35 2.69 13.91
C HIS A 12 -5.16 3.12 13.06
N LEU A 13 -4.51 4.20 13.46
CA LEU A 13 -3.32 4.74 12.84
C LEU A 13 -2.08 4.28 13.63
N ARG A 14 -1.04 3.86 12.91
CA ARG A 14 0.27 3.63 13.51
C ARG A 14 1.41 4.13 12.62
N PRO A 15 2.58 4.46 13.18
CA PRO A 15 3.76 4.75 12.40
C PRO A 15 4.16 3.58 11.48
N VAL A 16 4.67 3.93 10.30
CA VAL A 16 5.32 2.98 9.40
C VAL A 16 6.65 2.53 9.98
N THR A 17 6.96 1.24 9.88
CA THR A 17 8.26 0.67 10.24
C THR A 17 8.95 0.04 9.02
N ARG A 18 10.18 -0.43 9.18
CA ARG A 18 10.93 -1.07 8.08
C ARG A 18 10.31 -2.39 7.64
N GLU A 19 9.65 -3.08 8.57
CA GLU A 19 8.96 -4.35 8.34
C GLU A 19 7.76 -4.19 7.38
N ASP A 20 7.23 -2.98 7.24
CA ASP A 20 6.13 -2.67 6.33
C ASP A 20 6.56 -2.53 4.86
N ASP A 21 7.86 -2.46 4.54
CA ASP A 21 8.33 -2.07 3.19
C ASP A 21 7.78 -2.97 2.07
N ALA A 22 7.76 -4.29 2.30
CA ALA A 22 7.21 -5.23 1.33
C ALA A 22 5.69 -5.05 1.12
N PHE A 23 4.97 -4.78 2.21
CA PHE A 23 3.54 -4.46 2.15
C PHE A 23 3.30 -3.13 1.43
N LEU A 24 4.06 -2.09 1.77
CA LEU A 24 3.96 -0.75 1.18
C LEU A 24 4.26 -0.76 -0.32
N PHE A 25 5.25 -1.53 -0.76
CA PHE A 25 5.50 -1.76 -2.18
C PHE A 25 4.28 -2.41 -2.87
N THR A 26 3.70 -3.43 -2.25
CA THR A 26 2.53 -4.13 -2.79
C THR A 26 1.31 -3.21 -2.87
N LEU A 27 1.07 -2.42 -1.82
CA LEU A 27 0.02 -1.42 -1.76
C LEU A 27 0.23 -0.36 -2.85
N TYR A 28 1.43 0.19 -2.97
CA TYR A 28 1.80 1.13 -4.03
C TYR A 28 1.55 0.56 -5.42
N ALA A 29 2.06 -0.64 -5.71
CA ALA A 29 1.91 -1.33 -6.98
C ALA A 29 0.43 -1.52 -7.37
N SER A 30 -0.42 -1.85 -6.39
CA SER A 30 -1.86 -2.03 -6.61
C SER A 30 -2.55 -0.78 -7.16
N THR A 31 -2.07 0.42 -6.79
CA THR A 31 -2.61 1.69 -7.30
C THR A 31 -2.28 1.94 -8.77
N ARG A 32 -1.20 1.32 -9.27
CA ARG A 32 -0.72 1.49 -10.66
C ARG A 32 -1.04 0.29 -11.55
N ALA A 33 -1.48 -0.82 -10.98
CA ALA A 33 -1.73 -2.07 -11.69
C ALA A 33 -2.65 -1.88 -12.92
N ARG A 34 -3.71 -1.07 -12.78
CA ARG A 34 -4.64 -0.78 -13.88
C ARG A 34 -3.97 0.01 -15.01
N GLU A 35 -3.12 0.97 -14.69
CA GLU A 35 -2.41 1.79 -15.70
C GLU A 35 -1.36 0.95 -16.44
N LEU A 36 -0.56 0.18 -15.69
CA LEU A 36 0.51 -0.68 -16.23
C LEU A 36 -0.01 -1.81 -17.11
N ALA A 37 -1.19 -2.36 -16.80
CA ALA A 37 -1.82 -3.39 -17.62
C ALA A 37 -2.06 -2.94 -19.08
N ALA A 38 -2.23 -1.63 -19.32
CA ALA A 38 -2.47 -1.10 -20.66
C ALA A 38 -1.21 -0.94 -21.51
N TRP A 39 0.00 -1.06 -20.94
CA TRP A 39 1.25 -0.74 -21.63
C TRP A 39 1.86 -1.91 -22.42
N GLY A 40 1.30 -3.11 -22.26
CA GLY A 40 1.79 -4.31 -22.96
C GLY A 40 3.16 -4.81 -22.48
N TRP A 41 3.66 -4.31 -21.34
CA TRP A 41 4.90 -4.75 -20.74
C TRP A 41 4.77 -6.11 -20.08
N SER A 42 5.84 -6.90 -20.11
CA SER A 42 5.91 -8.15 -19.35
C SER A 42 5.86 -7.88 -17.83
N PRO A 43 5.41 -8.84 -17.02
CA PRO A 43 5.39 -8.68 -15.55
C PRO A 43 6.75 -8.28 -14.96
N ALA A 44 7.85 -8.79 -15.52
CA ALA A 44 9.21 -8.44 -15.07
C ALA A 44 9.55 -6.96 -15.37
N GLN A 45 9.18 -6.44 -16.53
CA GLN A 45 9.38 -5.02 -16.86
C GLN A 45 8.54 -4.11 -15.96
N GLN A 46 7.29 -4.51 -15.67
CA GLN A 46 6.42 -3.77 -14.75
C GLN A 46 7.01 -3.76 -13.33
N ASP A 47 7.49 -4.89 -12.81
CA ASP A 47 8.09 -4.98 -11.47
C ASP A 47 9.33 -4.09 -11.35
N VAL A 48 10.26 -4.14 -12.32
CA VAL A 48 11.45 -3.27 -12.32
C VAL A 48 11.06 -1.80 -12.29
N PHE A 49 10.11 -1.40 -13.14
CA PHE A 49 9.66 -0.01 -13.20
C PHE A 49 8.97 0.44 -11.91
N LEU A 50 8.10 -0.41 -11.35
CA LEU A 50 7.42 -0.14 -10.09
C LEU A 50 8.40 0.01 -8.94
N ARG A 51 9.46 -0.81 -8.86
CA ARG A 51 10.48 -0.70 -7.81
C ARG A 51 11.24 0.62 -7.89
N VAL A 52 11.61 1.06 -9.10
CA VAL A 52 12.29 2.36 -9.28
C VAL A 52 11.40 3.51 -8.81
N GLN A 53 10.13 3.52 -9.20
CA GLN A 53 9.20 4.58 -8.77
C GLN A 53 8.91 4.53 -7.27
N TYR A 54 8.69 3.34 -6.71
CA TYR A 54 8.45 3.15 -5.28
C TYR A 54 9.64 3.67 -4.46
N GLN A 55 10.87 3.31 -4.83
CA GLN A 55 12.06 3.79 -4.13
C GLN A 55 12.18 5.32 -4.14
N ALA A 56 11.87 5.96 -5.27
CA ALA A 56 11.87 7.42 -5.35
C ALA A 56 10.81 8.04 -4.43
N GLN A 57 9.58 7.49 -4.44
CA GLN A 57 8.50 7.95 -3.57
C GLN A 57 8.83 7.74 -2.08
N SER A 58 9.29 6.56 -1.69
CA SER A 58 9.61 6.25 -0.29
C SER A 58 10.71 7.16 0.25
N ARG A 59 11.75 7.44 -0.55
CA ARG A 59 12.79 8.41 -0.17
C ARG A 59 12.24 9.82 -0.04
N HIS A 60 11.38 10.24 -0.96
CA HIS A 60 10.74 11.55 -0.89
C HIS A 60 9.88 11.68 0.37
N TYR A 61 9.07 10.68 0.69
CA TYR A 61 8.21 10.67 1.88
C TYR A 61 9.03 10.71 3.16
N ALA A 62 10.05 9.85 3.29
CA ALA A 62 10.94 9.82 4.45
C ALA A 62 11.71 11.14 4.66
N ALA A 63 12.03 11.86 3.57
CA ALA A 63 12.71 13.15 3.66
C ALA A 63 11.76 14.32 3.95
N ARG A 64 10.48 14.23 3.53
CA ARG A 64 9.53 15.33 3.57
C ARG A 64 8.61 15.31 4.78
N TYR A 65 8.28 14.13 5.29
CA TYR A 65 7.31 13.92 6.36
C TYR A 65 7.96 13.17 7.52
N PRO A 66 7.77 13.65 8.76
CA PRO A 66 8.11 12.87 9.94
C PRO A 66 7.13 11.69 10.08
N ALA A 67 7.45 10.72 10.93
CA ALA A 67 6.70 9.46 11.04
C ALA A 67 5.20 9.66 11.34
N GLU A 68 4.85 10.75 12.02
CA GLU A 68 3.48 11.12 12.39
C GLU A 68 2.69 11.70 11.22
N GLY A 69 3.36 12.17 10.17
CA GLY A 69 2.75 12.81 9.00
C GLY A 69 2.31 11.84 7.90
N HIS A 70 2.66 10.56 8.00
CA HIS A 70 2.32 9.53 7.01
C HIS A 70 2.07 8.14 7.64
N PRO A 71 1.12 8.03 8.59
CA PRO A 71 0.82 6.77 9.27
C PRO A 71 0.15 5.75 8.36
N LEU A 72 0.30 4.48 8.72
CA LEU A 72 -0.43 3.36 8.14
C LEU A 72 -1.79 3.22 8.85
N ILE A 73 -2.86 3.01 8.07
CA ILE A 73 -4.20 2.71 8.59
C ILE A 73 -4.39 1.19 8.59
N GLU A 74 -4.63 0.62 9.77
CA GLU A 74 -4.92 -0.81 9.91
C GLU A 74 -6.38 -1.03 10.35
N GLY A 75 -7.07 -1.91 9.63
CA GLY A 75 -8.41 -2.36 10.00
C GLY A 75 -8.36 -3.73 10.67
N ARG A 76 -8.94 -3.87 11.85
CA ARG A 76 -9.22 -5.15 12.50
C ARG A 76 -10.70 -5.45 12.37
N ALA A 77 -11.06 -6.67 11.99
CA ALA A 77 -12.44 -7.14 12.15
C ALA A 77 -12.79 -7.09 13.64
N SER A 78 -13.78 -6.27 14.01
CA SER A 78 -14.28 -6.30 15.38
C SER A 78 -14.76 -7.72 15.68
N ALA A 79 -14.37 -8.26 16.84
CA ALA A 79 -14.90 -9.54 17.29
C ALA A 79 -16.45 -9.46 17.29
N PRO A 80 -17.15 -10.55 16.91
CA PRO A 80 -18.60 -10.56 16.82
C PRO A 80 -19.28 -10.26 18.16
#